data_AF-A0A369QR78-F1
#
_entry.id   AF-A0A369QR78-F1
#
_cell.length_a   1.000
_cell.length_b   1.000
_cell.length_c   1.000
_cell.angle_alpha   90.00
_cell.angle_beta   90.00
_cell.angle_gamma   90.00
#
_symmetry.space_group_name_H-M   'P 1'
#
loop_
_entity.id
_entity.type
_entity.pdbx_description
1 polymer ?
#
loop_
_entity_poly.entity_id
_entity_poly.type
_entity_poly.pdbx_seq_one_letter_code
_entity_poly.pdbx_strand_id
1 'polypeptide(L)'
;MNGTADTPRPLRPRPLGDEREHYWLALGMAQTVGLDLQAEIEAGRFSQEAWAETVQRCRGCGWADGCPAWMEDNPDAERAPEACVNAARFDALLGLDEGTAR
;
A
#
# COMPACT_ATOMS: atom_id res chain seq x y z
N MET A 1 17.53 40.44 22.79
CA MET A 1 17.89 40.38 21.36
C MET A 1 18.54 39.04 21.09
N ASN A 2 17.81 38.16 20.40
CA ASN A 2 18.26 37.29 19.30
C ASN A 2 17.40 36.04 19.23
N GLY A 3 16.35 36.14 18.41
CA GLY A 3 15.73 34.99 17.78
C GLY A 3 16.56 34.61 16.56
N THR A 4 17.17 33.44 16.59
CA THR A 4 17.52 32.72 15.36
C THR A 4 16.35 31.79 15.07
N ALA A 5 15.37 32.31 14.34
CA ALA A 5 14.33 31.48 13.76
C ALA A 5 15.01 30.52 12.78
N ASP A 6 15.02 29.24 13.13
CA ASP A 6 15.39 28.15 12.24
C ASP A 6 14.32 28.07 11.15
N THR A 7 14.57 28.71 10.01
CA THR A 7 13.64 28.67 8.88
C THR A 7 13.63 27.26 8.32
N PRO A 8 12.49 26.53 8.32
CA PRO A 8 12.45 25.18 7.79
C PRO A 8 12.88 25.17 6.33
N ARG A 9 13.83 24.30 5.98
CA ARG A 9 14.27 24.11 4.59
C ARG A 9 13.04 23.74 3.75
N PRO A 10 12.83 24.34 2.55
CA PRO A 10 11.68 24.03 1.72
C PRO A 10 11.64 22.54 1.40
N LEU A 11 10.47 21.93 1.67
CA LEU A 11 10.22 20.52 1.35
C LEU A 11 10.32 20.36 -0.16
N ARG A 12 11.29 19.56 -0.63
CA ARG A 12 11.35 19.14 -2.02
C ARG A 12 10.45 17.92 -2.18
N PRO A 13 9.38 17.99 -2.99
CA PRO A 13 8.55 16.83 -3.26
C PRO A 13 9.40 15.72 -3.88
N ARG A 14 9.27 14.50 -3.36
CA ARG A 14 9.85 13.31 -3.99
C ARG A 14 8.98 12.91 -5.18
N PRO A 15 9.56 12.64 -6.37
CA PRO A 15 8.80 12.08 -7.49
C PRO A 15 8.14 10.75 -7.09
N LEU A 16 6.96 10.49 -7.66
CA LEU A 16 6.30 9.20 -7.52
C LEU A 16 7.08 8.11 -8.26
N GLY A 17 7.00 6.88 -7.76
CA GLY A 17 7.52 5.71 -8.46
C GLY A 17 6.80 5.43 -9.79
N ASP A 18 7.40 4.56 -10.59
CA ASP A 18 6.85 4.13 -11.88
C ASP A 18 5.50 3.43 -11.67
N GLU A 19 4.50 3.80 -12.46
CA GLU A 19 3.14 3.29 -12.28
C GLU A 19 3.03 1.79 -12.52
N ARG A 20 3.70 1.29 -13.57
CA ARG A 20 3.66 -0.12 -13.93
C ARG A 20 4.40 -0.97 -12.92
N GLU A 21 5.53 -0.52 -12.42
CA GLU A 21 6.24 -1.19 -11.33
C GLU A 21 5.34 -1.33 -10.09
N HIS A 22 4.74 -0.23 -9.65
CA HIS A 22 3.88 -0.23 -8.48
C HIS A 22 2.56 -0.97 -8.66
N TYR A 23 2.05 -1.07 -9.90
CA TYR A 23 0.94 -1.95 -10.23
C TYR A 23 1.29 -3.41 -9.88
N TRP A 24 2.45 -3.88 -10.33
CA TRP A 24 2.89 -5.26 -10.08
C TRP A 24 3.26 -5.50 -8.61
N LEU A 25 3.87 -4.51 -7.94
CA LEU A 25 4.15 -4.61 -6.51
C LEU A 25 2.87 -4.70 -5.67
N ALA A 26 1.87 -3.85 -5.97
CA ALA A 26 0.60 -3.88 -5.25
C ALA A 26 -0.17 -5.19 -5.50
N LEU A 27 -0.14 -5.69 -6.73
CA LEU A 27 -0.78 -6.95 -7.09
C LEU A 27 -0.09 -8.15 -6.44
N GLY A 28 1.24 -8.18 -6.48
CA GLY A 28 2.05 -9.19 -5.81
C GLY A 28 1.78 -9.20 -4.31
N MET A 29 1.77 -8.04 -3.66
CA MET A 29 1.48 -7.94 -2.23
C MET A 29 0.09 -8.47 -1.89
N ALA A 30 -0.93 -8.14 -2.68
CA ALA A 30 -2.29 -8.69 -2.49
C ALA A 30 -2.30 -10.23 -2.60
N GLN A 31 -1.60 -10.79 -3.60
CA GLN A 31 -1.49 -12.24 -3.77
C GLN A 31 -0.73 -12.90 -2.62
N THR A 32 0.39 -12.31 -2.19
CA THR A 32 1.19 -12.80 -1.06
C THR A 32 0.36 -12.90 0.22
N VAL A 33 -0.60 -11.98 0.41
CA VAL A 33 -1.50 -11.99 1.58
C VAL A 33 -2.77 -12.83 1.39
N GLY A 34 -2.86 -13.61 0.31
CA GLY A 34 -4.01 -14.45 0.01
C GLY A 34 -5.27 -13.69 -0.46
N LEU A 35 -5.14 -12.42 -0.87
CA LEU A 35 -6.27 -11.61 -1.31
C LEU A 35 -6.61 -11.85 -2.80
N ASP A 36 -7.79 -12.40 -3.06
CA ASP A 36 -8.34 -12.51 -4.42
C ASP A 36 -9.06 -11.22 -4.85
N LEU A 37 -8.29 -10.28 -5.40
CA LEU A 37 -8.82 -8.99 -5.87
C LEU A 37 -9.92 -9.15 -6.92
N GLN A 38 -9.86 -10.19 -7.77
CA GLN A 38 -10.88 -10.39 -8.80
C GLN A 38 -12.20 -10.78 -8.14
N ALA A 39 -12.18 -11.70 -7.18
CA ALA A 39 -13.36 -12.08 -6.41
C ALA A 39 -13.95 -10.89 -5.63
N GLU A 40 -13.11 -10.03 -5.04
CA GLU A 40 -13.58 -8.82 -4.36
C GLU A 40 -14.25 -7.81 -5.30
N ILE A 41 -13.75 -7.69 -6.53
CA ILE A 41 -14.34 -6.84 -7.57
C ILE A 41 -15.68 -7.40 -8.04
N GLU A 42 -15.75 -8.71 -8.30
CA GLU A 42 -16.98 -9.39 -8.70
C GLU A 42 -18.05 -9.32 -7.60
N ALA A 43 -17.63 -9.39 -6.33
CA ALA A 43 -18.50 -9.21 -5.18
C ALA A 43 -18.89 -7.74 -4.90
N GLY A 44 -18.34 -6.78 -5.66
CA GLY A 44 -18.61 -5.35 -5.50
C GLY A 44 -18.01 -4.71 -4.24
N ARG A 45 -17.12 -5.42 -3.53
CA ARG A 45 -16.43 -4.92 -2.33
C ARG A 45 -15.20 -4.09 -2.67
N PHE A 46 -14.68 -4.24 -3.88
CA PHE A 46 -13.53 -3.48 -4.37
C PHE A 46 -13.79 -2.98 -5.79
N SER A 47 -13.64 -1.68 -6.05
CA SER A 47 -13.87 -1.12 -7.39
C SER A 47 -12.57 -0.96 -8.18
N GLN A 48 -12.68 -0.79 -9.50
CA GLN A 48 -11.53 -0.49 -10.35
C GLN A 48 -10.89 0.86 -9.99
N GLU A 49 -11.69 1.84 -9.56
CA GLU A 49 -11.22 3.13 -9.04
C GLU A 49 -10.45 2.93 -7.73
N ALA A 50 -10.97 2.10 -6.81
CA ALA A 50 -10.27 1.77 -5.57
C ALA A 50 -8.94 1.04 -5.85
N TRP A 51 -8.88 0.21 -6.89
CA TRP A 51 -7.63 -0.39 -7.37
C TRP A 51 -6.65 0.67 -7.88
N ALA A 52 -7.09 1.58 -8.76
CA ALA A 52 -6.25 2.67 -9.27
C ALA A 52 -5.69 3.55 -8.12
N GLU A 53 -6.51 3.87 -7.12
CA GLU A 53 -6.05 4.57 -5.91
C GLU A 53 -5.01 3.77 -5.11
N THR A 54 -5.17 2.45 -5.03
CA THR A 54 -4.24 1.55 -4.33
C THR A 54 -2.87 1.57 -4.98
N VAL A 55 -2.82 1.49 -6.30
CA VAL A 55 -1.58 1.64 -7.08
C VAL A 55 -1.01 3.05 -6.90
N GLN A 56 -1.85 4.08 -6.96
CA GLN A 56 -1.39 5.46 -6.85
C GLN A 56 -0.81 5.79 -5.47
N ARG A 57 -1.39 5.25 -4.39
CA ARG A 57 -0.82 5.32 -3.04
C ARG A 57 0.49 4.55 -2.95
N CYS A 58 0.56 3.37 -3.54
CA CYS A 58 1.78 2.55 -3.57
C CYS A 58 2.95 3.30 -4.20
N ARG A 59 2.73 4.07 -5.27
CA ARG A 59 3.78 4.90 -5.91
C ARG A 59 4.40 5.96 -5.01
N GLY A 60 3.68 6.37 -3.96
CA GLY A 60 4.18 7.27 -2.94
C GLY A 60 4.91 6.57 -1.79
N CYS A 61 4.94 5.24 -1.77
CA CYS A 61 5.53 4.45 -0.69
C CYS A 61 7.01 4.81 -0.50
N GLY A 62 7.43 4.89 0.78
CA GLY A 62 8.83 5.12 1.16
C GLY A 62 9.64 3.82 1.33
N TRP A 63 9.00 2.66 1.18
CA TRP A 63 9.55 1.33 1.45
C TRP A 63 9.49 0.39 0.21
N ALA A 64 9.22 0.94 -0.97
CA ALA A 64 9.05 0.15 -2.20
C ALA A 64 10.22 -0.81 -2.49
N ASP A 65 11.46 -0.36 -2.24
CA ASP A 65 12.68 -1.15 -2.47
C ASP A 65 12.72 -2.44 -1.64
N GLY A 66 12.10 -2.47 -0.46
CA GLY A 66 12.03 -3.66 0.40
C GLY A 66 10.85 -4.59 0.09
N CYS A 67 9.91 -4.15 -0.74
CA CYS A 67 8.67 -4.87 -1.01
C CYS A 67 8.90 -6.24 -1.68
N PRO A 68 9.72 -6.38 -2.75
CA PRO A 68 9.95 -7.67 -3.38
C PRO A 68 10.59 -8.70 -2.45
N ALA A 69 11.66 -8.31 -1.74
CA ALA A 69 12.38 -9.19 -0.82
C ALA A 69 11.46 -9.70 0.30
N TRP A 70 10.61 -8.82 0.85
CA TRP A 70 9.65 -9.25 1.86
C TRP A 70 8.63 -10.25 1.31
N MET A 71 8.11 -10.06 0.09
CA MET A 71 7.18 -11.00 -0.53
C MET A 71 7.83 -12.36 -0.81
N GLU A 72 9.10 -12.37 -1.21
CA GLU A 72 9.88 -13.60 -1.42
C GLU A 72 10.12 -14.36 -0.11
N ASP A 73 10.40 -13.65 0.97
CA ASP A 73 10.65 -14.24 2.30
C ASP A 73 9.36 -14.69 3.02
N ASN A 74 8.19 -14.21 2.59
CA ASN A 74 6.90 -14.47 3.24
C ASN A 74 5.84 -14.97 2.23
N PRO A 75 6.09 -16.07 1.50
CA PRO A 75 5.05 -16.66 0.65
C PRO A 75 3.90 -17.11 1.56
N ASP A 76 2.67 -16.66 1.26
CA ASP A 76 1.46 -16.96 2.03
C ASP A 76 1.36 -16.26 3.40
N ALA A 77 1.88 -15.03 3.52
CA ALA A 77 1.65 -14.21 4.70
C ALA A 77 0.15 -14.01 4.96
N GLU A 78 -0.29 -13.95 6.22
CA GLU A 78 -1.71 -13.67 6.52
C GLU A 78 -2.03 -12.17 6.41
N ARG A 79 -1.02 -11.30 6.52
CA ARG A 79 -1.14 -9.84 6.51
C ARG A 79 0.04 -9.19 5.83
N ALA A 80 -0.20 -8.05 5.21
CA ALA A 80 0.85 -7.20 4.66
C ALA A 80 1.71 -6.63 5.82
N PRO A 81 2.99 -6.31 5.58
CA PRO A 81 3.83 -5.73 6.62
C PRO A 81 3.31 -4.33 6.99
N GLU A 82 3.54 -3.90 8.23
CA GLU A 82 3.14 -2.56 8.69
C GLU A 82 3.71 -1.43 7.81
N ALA A 83 4.87 -1.65 7.19
CA ALA A 83 5.51 -0.72 6.26
C ALA A 83 4.76 -0.56 4.91
N CYS A 84 3.84 -1.48 4.57
CA CYS A 84 3.04 -1.40 3.35
C CYS A 84 1.95 -0.34 3.51
N VAL A 85 2.01 0.72 2.70
CA VAL A 85 1.01 1.81 2.69
C VAL A 85 -0.42 1.34 2.41
N ASN A 86 -0.59 0.13 1.84
CA ASN A 86 -1.88 -0.46 1.51
C ASN A 86 -2.35 -1.52 2.52
N ALA A 87 -1.57 -1.82 3.57
CA ALA A 87 -1.86 -2.91 4.52
C ALA A 87 -3.30 -2.85 5.07
N ALA A 88 -3.71 -1.72 5.61
CA ALA A 88 -5.07 -1.56 6.15
C ALA A 88 -6.19 -1.77 5.11
N ARG A 89 -5.94 -1.45 3.83
CA ARG A 89 -6.92 -1.68 2.75
C ARG A 89 -7.02 -3.16 2.41
N PHE A 90 -5.90 -3.88 2.44
CA PHE A 90 -5.90 -5.34 2.25
C PHE A 90 -6.50 -6.06 3.45
N ASP A 91 -6.17 -5.65 4.68
CA ASP A 91 -6.77 -6.20 5.90
C ASP A 91 -8.31 -6.09 5.88
N ALA A 92 -8.85 -4.94 5.46
CA ALA A 92 -10.30 -4.75 5.36
C ALA A 92 -10.96 -5.70 4.34
N LEU A 93 -10.30 -6.01 3.22
CA LEU A 93 -10.81 -6.95 2.24
C LEU A 93 -10.68 -8.41 2.70
N LEU A 94 -9.64 -8.71 3.48
CA LEU A 94 -9.44 -10.01 4.13
C LEU A 94 -10.35 -10.20 5.36
N GLY A 95 -11.06 -9.16 5.83
CA GLY A 95 -11.87 -9.19 7.05
C GLY A 95 -11.04 -9.27 8.33
N LEU A 96 -9.80 -8.77 8.28
CA LEU A 96 -8.84 -8.76 9.38
C LEU A 96 -8.77 -7.41 10.12
N ASP A 97 -9.59 -6.44 9.72
CA ASP A 97 -9.74 -5.19 10.47
C ASP A 97 -10.48 -5.47 11.80
N GLU A 98 -9.98 -4.90 12.90
CA GLU A 98 -10.66 -4.99 14.20
C GLU A 98 -11.99 -4.23 14.12
N GLY A 99 -13.05 -4.94 13.72
CA GLY A 99 -14.44 -4.56 13.89
C GLY A 99 -14.87 -3.27 13.20
N THR A 100 -15.09 -3.31 11.88
CA THR A 100 -16.10 -2.44 11.25
C THR A 100 -17.31 -3.27 10.83
N ALA A 101 -18.13 -3.61 11.82
CA ALA A 101 -19.56 -3.67 11.58
C ALA A 101 -20.04 -2.25 11.29
N ARG A 102 -20.33 -1.92 10.02
CA ARG A 102 -21.50 -1.10 9.67
C ARG A 102 -21.93 -1.24 8.22
#